data_AF-A0A0F6W5T1-F1
#
_entry.id   AF-A0A0F6W5T1-F1
#
_cell.length_a   1.000
_cell.length_b   1.000
_cell.length_c   1.000
_cell.angle_alpha   90.00
_cell.angle_beta   90.00
_cell.angle_gamma   90.00
#
_symmetry.space_group_name_H-M   'P 1'
#
loop_
_entity.id
_entity.type
_entity.pdbx_description
1 polymer ?
#
loop_
_entity_poly.entity_id
_entity_poly.type
_entity_poly.pdbx_seq_one_letter_code
_entity_poly.pdbx_strand_id
1 'polypeptide(L)'
;MGAVALLGCEERAPAVPTRDSGPRARDGGDVAQIDGGYRRPDGGPRLPPADLEVTLPYGGPEARVPLEVGADLGTLDVFLSIDTTGSFGGEIDALQRDLIDGVVPTLAARVPSVALGVGRFEDFPAEPFGTENDRPFQLVTAITTDRARVGSALASLDAPLGDGGDLPESGAEALWQIATGEGYTHDGRTWIAPFRDRGVPGGGDVGGAGFRARALRVVVHVTDATSHAPGEYEASFPGTRSLAQAAEALRAIDARVIGIASGPAPRSELEALALRTGAVVPPVDGSCSTGIEGAPRGTVEGTCPLVFDVAPDGTGLSTTLVDAIGDLLDTVQWNEVWGEADDEGLGFVRAVAAIEARVEGGAAPPTREDRRPSGDGVADTFAGVRPGTSVRFELVLRNTTVAPADYEQVFRVSVRILGDGLDLVERTVRVIVPRGRLVDGGVDSGA
;
A
#
# COMPACT_ATOMS: atom_id res chain seq x y z
N MET A 1 54.41 -13.38 50.58
CA MET A 1 53.70 -12.23 49.99
C MET A 1 52.73 -12.78 48.97
N GLY A 2 51.44 -12.82 49.31
CA GLY A 2 50.38 -13.34 48.44
C GLY A 2 49.93 -12.28 47.45
N ALA A 3 49.83 -12.66 46.17
CA ALA A 3 49.20 -11.86 45.13
C ALA A 3 47.72 -12.24 45.05
N VAL A 4 46.85 -11.30 45.39
CA VAL A 4 45.40 -11.42 45.21
C VAL A 4 45.09 -11.08 43.76
N ALA A 5 44.54 -12.04 43.02
CA ALA A 5 43.98 -11.83 41.69
C ALA A 5 42.60 -11.17 41.83
N LEU A 6 42.48 -9.93 41.37
CA LEU A 6 41.20 -9.25 41.18
C LEU A 6 40.56 -9.78 39.88
N LEU A 7 39.66 -10.75 40.02
CA LEU A 7 38.70 -11.11 38.97
C LEU A 7 37.67 -9.98 38.88
N GLY A 8 37.78 -9.15 37.85
CA GLY A 8 36.73 -8.19 37.50
C GLY A 8 35.54 -8.94 36.90
N CYS A 9 34.43 -8.96 37.62
CA CYS A 9 33.13 -9.28 37.06
C CYS A 9 32.64 -8.06 36.27
N GLU A 10 32.58 -8.15 34.94
CA GLU A 10 31.74 -7.25 34.15
C GLU A 10 30.27 -7.55 34.52
N GLU A 11 29.68 -6.76 35.42
CA GLU A 11 28.24 -6.78 35.66
C GLU A 11 27.54 -6.24 34.40
N ARG A 12 27.12 -7.15 33.51
CA ARG A 12 26.13 -6.86 32.48
C ARG A 12 24.83 -6.45 33.19
N ALA A 13 24.39 -5.21 32.98
CA ALA A 13 23.09 -4.76 33.47
C ALA A 13 21.99 -5.76 33.04
N PRO A 14 21.02 -6.07 33.91
CA PRO A 14 19.95 -7.01 33.57
C PRO A 14 19.23 -6.53 32.30
N ALA A 15 18.95 -7.46 31.40
CA ALA A 15 18.23 -7.17 30.16
C ALA A 15 16.86 -6.56 30.49
N VAL A 16 16.49 -5.52 29.76
CA VAL A 16 15.15 -4.94 29.85
C VAL A 16 14.12 -6.00 29.45
N PRO A 17 13.06 -6.25 30.25
CA PRO A 17 12.02 -7.19 29.87
C PRO A 17 11.34 -6.75 28.56
N THR A 18 11.38 -7.62 27.55
CA THR A 18 10.74 -7.44 26.25
C THR A 18 9.85 -8.62 25.94
N ARG A 19 8.64 -8.38 25.43
CA ARG A 19 7.75 -9.43 24.92
C ARG A 19 7.38 -9.12 23.47
N ASP A 20 7.71 -10.06 22.59
CA ASP A 20 7.31 -10.03 21.19
C ASP A 20 6.07 -10.90 20.95
N SER A 21 5.06 -10.31 20.34
CA SER A 21 3.80 -10.96 19.96
C SER A 21 3.65 -11.10 18.44
N GLY A 22 4.63 -10.60 17.66
CA GLY A 22 4.61 -10.59 16.20
C GLY A 22 3.62 -9.60 15.56
N PRO A 23 3.67 -9.44 14.22
CA PRO A 23 2.67 -8.73 13.42
C PRO A 23 1.24 -9.18 13.73
N ARG A 24 0.31 -8.25 13.95
CA ARG A 24 -1.12 -8.54 13.83
C ARG A 24 -1.66 -8.15 12.45
N ALA A 25 -2.46 -9.03 11.85
CA ALA A 25 -3.23 -8.72 10.64
C ALA A 25 -4.22 -7.57 10.94
N ARG A 26 -4.25 -6.56 10.06
CA ARG A 26 -5.11 -5.37 10.18
C ARG A 26 -6.42 -5.50 9.38
N ASP A 27 -6.76 -6.68 8.89
CA ASP A 27 -7.94 -6.84 8.05
C ASP A 27 -9.22 -6.87 8.87
N GLY A 28 -10.06 -5.87 8.64
CA GLY A 28 -11.44 -5.77 9.10
C GLY A 28 -12.38 -6.70 8.34
N GLY A 29 -12.19 -8.01 8.50
CA GLY A 29 -13.07 -9.05 7.97
C GLY A 29 -13.59 -9.97 9.07
N ASP A 30 -14.90 -9.90 9.28
CA ASP A 30 -15.79 -10.74 10.07
C ASP A 30 -15.68 -10.81 11.61
N VAL A 31 -16.86 -10.57 12.19
CA VAL A 31 -17.27 -10.68 13.59
C VAL A 31 -17.07 -12.09 14.14
N ALA A 32 -15.85 -12.36 14.60
CA ALA A 32 -15.62 -13.09 15.83
C ALA A 32 -14.58 -12.31 16.64
N GLN A 33 -15.08 -11.40 17.48
CA GLN A 33 -14.33 -10.60 18.44
C GLN A 33 -13.51 -11.54 19.34
N ILE A 34 -12.29 -11.91 18.93
CA ILE A 34 -11.34 -12.51 19.85
C ILE A 34 -10.97 -11.41 20.84
N ASP A 35 -11.18 -11.75 22.09
CA ASP A 35 -10.98 -11.04 23.34
C ASP A 35 -9.50 -10.58 23.55
N GLY A 36 -8.89 -9.95 22.54
CA GLY A 36 -7.44 -9.86 22.31
C GLY A 36 -6.72 -8.66 22.94
N GLY A 37 -7.34 -8.02 23.93
CA GLY A 37 -6.66 -7.05 24.79
C GLY A 37 -5.67 -7.75 25.72
N TYR A 38 -4.52 -7.12 26.00
CA TYR A 38 -3.59 -7.69 26.97
C TYR A 38 -4.22 -7.65 28.37
N ARG A 39 -4.43 -8.81 28.97
CA ARG A 39 -4.89 -8.93 30.36
C ARG A 39 -3.68 -8.71 31.27
N ARG A 40 -3.62 -7.56 31.94
CA ARG A 40 -2.48 -7.22 32.81
C ARG A 40 -2.40 -8.22 33.98
N PRO A 41 -1.18 -8.66 34.37
CA PRO A 41 -1.00 -9.59 35.49
C PRO A 41 -1.55 -9.09 36.84
N ASP A 42 -1.70 -7.77 36.99
CA ASP A 42 -2.23 -7.11 38.20
C ASP A 42 -3.75 -6.95 38.20
N GLY A 43 -4.46 -7.45 37.18
CA GLY A 43 -5.92 -7.34 37.07
C GLY A 43 -6.40 -5.95 36.64
N GLY A 44 -5.51 -5.06 36.19
CA GLY A 44 -5.87 -3.74 35.68
C GLY A 44 -6.64 -3.76 34.34
N PRO A 45 -7.01 -2.58 33.82
CA PRO A 45 -7.74 -2.45 32.57
C PRO A 45 -7.04 -3.18 31.41
N ARG A 46 -7.83 -3.81 30.53
CA ARG A 46 -7.28 -4.43 29.33
C ARG A 46 -6.71 -3.36 28.41
N LEU A 47 -5.45 -3.53 28.03
CA LEU A 47 -4.77 -2.58 27.16
C LEU A 47 -5.04 -2.90 25.69
N PRO A 48 -5.12 -1.88 24.81
CA PRO A 48 -5.23 -2.08 23.37
C PRO A 48 -4.09 -2.96 22.86
N PRO A 49 -4.32 -3.84 21.88
CA PRO A 49 -3.29 -4.61 21.18
C PRO A 49 -1.98 -3.86 20.89
N ALA A 50 -0.87 -4.55 21.08
CA ALA A 50 0.47 -4.16 20.62
C ALA A 50 1.20 -5.39 20.07
N ASP A 51 2.14 -5.15 19.16
CA ASP A 51 3.00 -6.19 18.57
C ASP A 51 4.18 -6.48 19.51
N LEU A 52 4.73 -5.44 20.13
CA LEU A 52 5.86 -5.51 21.07
C LEU A 52 5.50 -4.83 22.39
N GLU A 53 6.04 -5.32 23.51
CA GLU A 53 5.96 -4.68 24.82
C GLU A 53 7.36 -4.55 25.43
N VAL A 54 7.68 -3.36 25.94
CA VAL A 54 8.99 -3.01 26.51
C VAL A 54 8.81 -2.18 27.77
N THR A 55 9.45 -2.58 28.88
CA THR A 55 9.44 -1.79 30.12
C THR A 55 10.62 -0.83 30.17
N LEU A 56 10.38 0.49 30.17
CA LEU A 56 11.42 1.53 30.16
C LEU A 56 11.34 2.43 31.42
N PRO A 57 12.04 2.07 32.52
CA PRO A 57 12.18 2.96 33.68
C PRO A 57 12.82 4.30 33.33
N TYR A 58 12.37 5.37 33.97
CA TYR A 58 12.98 6.69 33.81
C TYR A 58 14.46 6.68 34.22
N GLY A 59 15.33 7.18 33.34
CA GLY A 59 16.78 7.19 33.56
C GLY A 59 17.41 5.79 33.54
N GLY A 60 16.65 4.75 33.22
CA GLY A 60 17.12 3.38 33.11
C GLY A 60 18.06 3.15 31.92
N PRO A 61 18.56 1.91 31.78
CA PRO A 61 19.39 1.52 30.64
C PRO A 61 18.59 1.56 29.33
N GLU A 62 19.32 1.57 28.21
CA GLU A 62 18.72 1.37 26.88
C GLU A 62 18.15 -0.04 26.75
N ALA A 63 16.98 -0.14 26.10
CA ALA A 63 16.50 -1.41 25.57
C ALA A 63 16.82 -1.51 24.08
N ARG A 64 17.21 -2.70 23.63
CA ARG A 64 17.51 -3.00 22.23
C ARG A 64 16.58 -4.11 21.78
N VAL A 65 15.71 -3.80 20.83
CA VAL A 65 14.68 -4.72 20.34
C VAL A 65 14.96 -5.01 18.87
N PRO A 66 15.35 -6.24 18.51
CA PRO A 66 15.53 -6.60 17.12
C PRO A 66 14.17 -6.64 16.40
N LEU A 67 14.16 -6.16 15.15
CA LEU A 67 13.03 -6.22 14.24
C LEU A 67 13.49 -6.92 12.96
N GLU A 68 13.02 -8.13 12.72
CA GLU A 68 13.24 -8.83 11.45
C GLU A 68 12.07 -8.57 10.51
N VAL A 69 12.38 -8.16 9.29
CA VAL A 69 11.42 -7.68 8.29
C VAL A 69 11.78 -8.25 6.93
N GLY A 70 10.85 -8.95 6.29
CA GLY A 70 10.96 -9.25 4.87
C GLY A 70 10.84 -7.95 4.07
N ALA A 71 11.70 -7.76 3.07
CA ALA A 71 11.64 -6.62 2.16
C ALA A 71 10.50 -6.77 1.13
N ASP A 72 9.39 -7.37 1.53
CA ASP A 72 8.18 -7.52 0.74
C ASP A 72 7.28 -6.29 0.95
N LEU A 73 6.44 -5.99 -0.05
CA LEU A 73 5.50 -4.89 0.05
C LEU A 73 4.48 -5.14 1.18
N GLY A 74 4.31 -4.16 2.08
CA GLY A 74 3.36 -4.22 3.18
C GLY A 74 1.94 -3.76 2.83
N THR A 75 1.84 -2.77 1.93
CA THR A 75 0.59 -2.06 1.62
C THR A 75 0.39 -1.90 0.11
N LEU A 76 -0.71 -2.42 -0.41
CA LEU A 76 -1.09 -2.37 -1.83
C LEU A 76 -2.50 -1.79 -2.00
N ASP A 77 -2.64 -0.81 -2.89
CA ASP A 77 -3.92 -0.32 -3.37
C ASP A 77 -4.11 -0.68 -4.83
N VAL A 78 -5.24 -1.30 -5.14
CA VAL A 78 -5.62 -1.62 -6.52
C VAL A 78 -6.93 -0.91 -6.84
N PHE A 79 -6.89 -0.02 -7.84
CA PHE A 79 -8.07 0.63 -8.38
C PHE A 79 -8.43 0.02 -9.73
N LEU A 80 -9.66 -0.47 -9.86
CA LEU A 80 -10.17 -0.99 -11.12
C LEU A 80 -10.88 0.12 -11.88
N SER A 81 -10.39 0.45 -13.07
CA SER A 81 -10.98 1.39 -14.01
C SER A 81 -11.55 0.58 -15.17
N ILE A 82 -12.86 0.46 -15.22
CA ILE A 82 -13.53 -0.52 -16.07
C ILE A 82 -14.38 0.20 -17.12
N ASP A 83 -14.16 -0.13 -18.37
CA ASP A 83 -15.06 0.21 -19.47
C ASP A 83 -16.41 -0.49 -19.27
N THR A 84 -17.50 0.28 -19.25
CA THR A 84 -18.86 -0.23 -19.07
C THR A 84 -19.76 0.01 -20.28
N THR A 85 -19.18 0.19 -21.46
CA THR A 85 -19.95 0.24 -22.71
C THR A 85 -20.54 -1.13 -23.07
N GLY A 86 -21.52 -1.13 -23.98
CA GLY A 86 -22.32 -2.31 -24.31
C GLY A 86 -21.53 -3.55 -24.78
N SER A 87 -20.29 -3.38 -25.27
CA SER A 87 -19.40 -4.49 -25.65
C SER A 87 -18.83 -5.26 -24.45
N PHE A 88 -18.83 -4.68 -23.25
CA PHE A 88 -18.16 -5.20 -22.05
C PHE A 88 -18.98 -6.13 -21.16
N GLY A 89 -20.21 -6.48 -21.55
CA GLY A 89 -21.11 -7.25 -20.70
C GLY A 89 -20.53 -8.60 -20.24
N GLY A 90 -19.79 -9.30 -21.11
CA GLY A 90 -19.18 -10.61 -20.78
C GLY A 90 -18.00 -10.50 -19.81
N GLU A 91 -17.17 -9.49 -19.98
CA GLU A 91 -16.04 -9.15 -19.14
C GLU A 91 -16.48 -8.74 -17.73
N ILE A 92 -17.53 -7.91 -17.61
CA ILE A 92 -18.09 -7.50 -16.32
C ILE A 92 -18.65 -8.71 -15.59
N ASP A 93 -19.38 -9.57 -16.29
CA ASP A 93 -19.89 -10.85 -15.78
C ASP A 93 -18.76 -11.73 -15.22
N ALA A 94 -17.63 -11.83 -15.92
CA ALA A 94 -16.46 -12.58 -15.45
C ALA A 94 -15.82 -11.93 -14.21
N LEU A 95 -15.65 -10.61 -14.22
CA LEU A 95 -15.10 -9.86 -13.09
C LEU A 95 -15.96 -9.99 -11.84
N GLN A 96 -17.28 -9.87 -11.98
CA GLN A 96 -18.24 -9.97 -10.86
C GLN A 96 -18.23 -11.36 -10.21
N ARG A 97 -18.01 -12.43 -10.98
CA ARG A 97 -17.96 -13.81 -10.45
C ARG A 97 -16.71 -14.09 -9.63
N ASP A 98 -15.55 -13.63 -10.07
CA ASP A 98 -14.28 -14.21 -9.64
C ASP A 98 -13.38 -13.25 -8.83
N LEU A 99 -13.63 -11.94 -8.91
CA LEU A 99 -12.71 -10.96 -8.33
C LEU A 99 -12.65 -11.05 -6.80
N ILE A 100 -13.80 -11.11 -6.13
CA ILE A 100 -13.87 -11.14 -4.65
C ILE A 100 -13.40 -12.48 -4.09
N ASP A 101 -13.77 -13.59 -4.73
CA ASP A 101 -13.51 -14.93 -4.19
C ASP A 101 -12.19 -15.54 -4.69
N GLY A 102 -11.59 -15.01 -5.77
CA GLY A 102 -10.33 -15.50 -6.35
C GLY A 102 -9.16 -14.52 -6.26
N VAL A 103 -9.31 -13.33 -6.83
CA VAL A 103 -8.21 -12.35 -6.95
C VAL A 103 -7.82 -11.78 -5.59
N VAL A 104 -8.79 -11.30 -4.81
CA VAL A 104 -8.52 -10.63 -3.53
C VAL A 104 -7.81 -11.53 -2.51
N PRO A 105 -8.24 -12.79 -2.28
CA PRO A 105 -7.53 -13.69 -1.38
C PRO A 105 -6.10 -13.99 -1.85
N THR A 106 -5.88 -14.10 -3.16
CA THR A 106 -4.56 -14.36 -3.72
C THR A 106 -3.60 -13.18 -3.52
N LEU A 107 -4.08 -11.96 -3.69
CA LEU A 107 -3.31 -10.75 -3.38
C LEU A 107 -3.06 -10.60 -1.87
N ALA A 108 -4.07 -10.88 -1.04
CA ALA A 108 -3.94 -10.81 0.42
C ALA A 108 -2.97 -11.86 0.99
N ALA A 109 -2.75 -12.97 0.27
CA ALA A 109 -1.73 -13.94 0.62
C ALA A 109 -0.29 -13.43 0.38
N ARG A 110 -0.12 -12.44 -0.52
CA ARG A 110 1.17 -11.85 -0.88
C ARG A 110 1.46 -10.53 -0.17
N VAL A 111 0.44 -9.71 0.04
CA VAL A 111 0.57 -8.37 0.65
C VAL A 111 -0.32 -8.29 1.89
N PRO A 112 0.25 -7.97 3.07
CA PRO A 112 -0.51 -7.96 4.33
C PRO A 112 -1.67 -6.96 4.40
N SER A 113 -1.64 -5.89 3.61
CA SER A 113 -2.68 -4.86 3.63
C SER A 113 -3.12 -4.44 2.22
N VAL A 114 -4.19 -5.06 1.72
CA VAL A 114 -4.74 -4.80 0.38
C VAL A 114 -6.06 -4.02 0.47
N ALA A 115 -6.12 -2.85 -0.17
CA ALA A 115 -7.35 -2.08 -0.35
C ALA A 115 -7.72 -1.98 -1.84
N LEU A 116 -9.02 -1.89 -2.11
CA LEU A 116 -9.57 -1.93 -3.47
C LEU A 116 -10.49 -0.75 -3.71
N GLY A 117 -10.49 -0.25 -4.93
CA GLY A 117 -11.41 0.78 -5.41
C GLY A 117 -11.94 0.41 -6.78
N VAL A 118 -13.11 0.94 -7.13
CA VAL A 118 -13.78 0.63 -8.41
C VAL A 118 -14.31 1.92 -9.01
N GLY A 119 -13.97 2.15 -10.26
CA GLY A 119 -14.53 3.19 -11.11
C GLY A 119 -14.93 2.60 -12.44
N ARG A 120 -15.87 3.28 -13.09
CA ARG A 120 -16.29 2.95 -14.45
C ARG A 120 -16.24 4.16 -15.36
N PHE A 121 -16.12 3.91 -16.65
CA PHE A 121 -16.15 4.94 -17.68
C PHE A 121 -16.79 4.38 -18.96
N GLU A 122 -17.40 5.29 -19.70
CA GLU A 122 -18.00 5.09 -21.02
C GLU A 122 -17.49 6.26 -21.89
N ASP A 123 -18.41 7.05 -22.46
CA ASP A 123 -18.09 8.32 -23.10
C ASP A 123 -18.78 9.52 -22.43
N PHE A 124 -18.45 10.72 -22.90
CA PHE A 124 -19.20 11.93 -22.67
C PHE A 124 -20.58 11.86 -23.34
N PRO A 125 -21.65 12.25 -22.63
CA PRO A 125 -23.03 12.04 -23.06
C PRO A 125 -23.51 13.12 -24.06
N ALA A 126 -22.90 13.17 -25.24
CA ALA A 126 -23.39 13.94 -26.38
C ALA A 126 -22.99 13.30 -27.71
N GLU A 127 -23.86 13.40 -28.71
CA GLU A 127 -23.53 12.96 -30.07
C GLU A 127 -22.31 13.71 -30.63
N PRO A 128 -21.40 13.03 -31.35
CA PRO A 128 -21.47 11.62 -31.75
C PRO A 128 -20.95 10.61 -30.70
N PHE A 129 -20.43 11.09 -29.57
CA PHE A 129 -19.63 10.30 -28.63
C PHE A 129 -20.47 9.35 -27.76
N GLY A 130 -21.59 9.85 -27.25
CA GLY A 130 -22.38 9.09 -26.29
C GLY A 130 -23.82 9.57 -26.16
N THR A 131 -24.59 8.80 -25.40
CA THR A 131 -26.00 9.08 -25.09
C THR A 131 -26.15 9.72 -23.71
N GLU A 132 -27.34 10.24 -23.38
CA GLU A 132 -27.57 10.95 -22.10
C GLU A 132 -27.24 10.12 -20.83
N ASN A 133 -27.26 8.79 -20.95
CA ASN A 133 -26.96 7.89 -19.85
C ASN A 133 -25.46 7.67 -19.63
N ASP A 134 -24.63 7.97 -20.64
CA ASP A 134 -23.21 7.71 -20.57
C ASP A 134 -22.52 8.60 -19.53
N ARG A 135 -21.45 8.06 -18.96
CA ARG A 135 -20.67 8.67 -17.89
C ARG A 135 -19.20 8.64 -18.28
N PRO A 136 -18.57 9.81 -18.49
CA PRO A 136 -17.15 9.86 -18.86
C PRO A 136 -16.24 9.38 -17.73
N PHE A 137 -16.71 9.49 -16.47
CA PHE A 137 -16.13 8.76 -15.36
C PHE A 137 -17.11 8.75 -14.19
N GLN A 138 -17.20 7.61 -13.51
CA GLN A 138 -17.86 7.50 -12.23
C GLN A 138 -16.98 6.73 -11.25
N LEU A 139 -16.61 7.39 -10.15
CA LEU A 139 -16.10 6.70 -8.97
C LEU A 139 -17.25 5.92 -8.30
N VAL A 140 -17.24 4.60 -8.40
CA VAL A 140 -18.26 3.73 -7.77
C VAL A 140 -17.94 3.53 -6.29
N THR A 141 -16.67 3.21 -5.99
CA THR A 141 -16.14 3.29 -4.63
C THR A 141 -14.68 3.73 -4.65
N ALA A 142 -14.34 4.65 -3.74
CA ALA A 142 -12.95 4.94 -3.40
C ALA A 142 -12.25 3.70 -2.85
N ILE A 143 -10.91 3.74 -2.81
CA ILE A 143 -10.08 2.74 -2.17
C ILE A 143 -10.58 2.47 -0.75
N THR A 144 -10.79 1.20 -0.43
CA THR A 144 -11.34 0.75 0.84
C THR A 144 -10.85 -0.65 1.19
N THR A 145 -10.80 -0.94 2.49
CA THR A 145 -10.61 -2.32 2.98
C THR A 145 -11.95 -3.04 3.22
N ASP A 146 -13.08 -2.34 3.07
CA ASP A 146 -14.43 -2.92 3.20
C ASP A 146 -14.80 -3.75 1.97
N ARG A 147 -14.70 -5.08 2.10
CA ARG A 147 -14.98 -6.04 1.02
C ARG A 147 -16.46 -6.03 0.59
N ALA A 148 -17.39 -5.77 1.50
CA ALA A 148 -18.81 -5.72 1.16
C ALA A 148 -19.12 -4.49 0.29
N ARG A 149 -18.46 -3.36 0.56
CA ARG A 149 -18.53 -2.15 -0.29
C ARG A 149 -17.96 -2.40 -1.68
N VAL A 150 -16.82 -3.09 -1.77
CA VAL A 150 -16.21 -3.45 -3.07
C VAL A 150 -17.12 -4.41 -3.85
N GLY A 151 -17.64 -5.46 -3.20
CA GLY A 151 -18.57 -6.40 -3.83
C GLY A 151 -19.83 -5.71 -4.37
N SER A 152 -20.39 -4.77 -3.60
CA SER A 152 -21.55 -3.98 -4.03
C SER A 152 -21.22 -3.06 -5.21
N ALA A 153 -20.01 -2.49 -5.26
CA ALA A 153 -19.56 -1.65 -6.36
C ALA A 153 -19.44 -2.46 -7.66
N LEU A 154 -18.81 -3.63 -7.61
CA LEU A 154 -18.66 -4.52 -8.76
C LEU A 154 -20.01 -4.98 -9.31
N ALA A 155 -20.93 -5.37 -8.42
CA ALA A 155 -22.29 -5.78 -8.77
C ALA A 155 -23.16 -4.66 -9.37
N SER A 156 -22.64 -3.42 -9.45
CA SER A 156 -23.36 -2.28 -10.02
C SER A 156 -22.81 -1.82 -11.37
N LEU A 157 -21.73 -2.43 -11.86
CA LEU A 157 -21.05 -1.99 -13.09
C LEU A 157 -21.94 -2.08 -14.34
N ASP A 158 -22.78 -3.11 -14.43
CA ASP A 158 -23.70 -3.41 -15.53
C ASP A 158 -25.11 -2.79 -15.35
N ALA A 159 -25.29 -1.89 -14.38
CA ALA A 159 -26.60 -1.39 -13.97
C ALA A 159 -26.78 0.14 -14.13
N PRO A 160 -27.05 0.65 -15.35
CA PRO A 160 -26.95 -0.03 -16.65
C PRO A 160 -25.54 0.08 -17.24
N LEU A 161 -25.27 -0.68 -18.30
CA LEU A 161 -24.19 -0.41 -19.25
C LEU A 161 -24.44 0.90 -19.99
N GLY A 162 -23.37 1.58 -20.37
CA GLY A 162 -23.41 2.69 -21.31
C GLY A 162 -23.55 2.20 -22.74
N ASP A 163 -24.09 3.06 -23.60
CA ASP A 163 -24.31 2.73 -25.00
C ASP A 163 -23.10 3.13 -25.86
N GLY A 164 -22.34 4.14 -25.44
CA GLY A 164 -21.36 4.81 -26.29
C GLY A 164 -22.04 5.46 -27.51
N GLY A 165 -21.25 5.75 -28.53
CA GLY A 165 -21.73 6.43 -29.74
C GLY A 165 -20.77 6.31 -30.92
N ASP A 166 -19.48 6.22 -30.63
CA ASP A 166 -18.43 5.82 -31.56
C ASP A 166 -17.49 4.77 -30.94
N LEU A 167 -16.29 4.60 -31.51
CA LEU A 167 -15.39 3.50 -31.10
C LEU A 167 -14.39 3.92 -30.02
N PRO A 168 -13.77 5.12 -30.03
CA PRO A 168 -12.98 5.55 -28.90
C PRO A 168 -13.87 5.91 -27.72
N GLU A 169 -13.31 5.86 -26.51
CA GLU A 169 -14.03 6.10 -25.25
C GLU A 169 -13.31 7.16 -24.41
N SER A 170 -13.89 7.55 -23.27
CA SER A 170 -13.33 8.59 -22.39
C SER A 170 -12.21 8.14 -21.43
N GLY A 171 -11.55 6.99 -21.71
CA GLY A 171 -10.56 6.37 -20.83
C GLY A 171 -9.43 7.29 -20.36
N ALA A 172 -8.96 8.21 -21.22
CA ALA A 172 -7.97 9.23 -20.86
C ALA A 172 -8.47 10.19 -19.76
N GLU A 173 -9.71 10.64 -19.84
CA GLU A 173 -10.31 11.49 -18.81
C GLU A 173 -10.53 10.70 -17.52
N ALA A 174 -11.02 9.46 -17.61
CA ALA A 174 -11.19 8.59 -16.44
C ALA A 174 -9.88 8.41 -15.65
N LEU A 175 -8.77 8.11 -16.35
CA LEU A 175 -7.45 7.97 -15.74
C LEU A 175 -6.95 9.29 -15.11
N TRP A 176 -7.22 10.44 -15.73
CA TRP A 176 -6.93 11.74 -15.13
C TRP A 176 -7.71 11.96 -13.83
N GLN A 177 -8.98 11.59 -13.80
CA GLN A 177 -9.84 11.77 -12.63
C GLN A 177 -9.45 10.81 -11.50
N ILE A 178 -9.02 9.59 -11.80
CA ILE A 178 -8.41 8.67 -10.81
C ILE A 178 -7.16 9.30 -10.19
N ALA A 179 -6.33 9.96 -11.00
CA ALA A 179 -5.09 10.59 -10.53
C ALA A 179 -5.33 11.86 -9.71
N THR A 180 -6.29 12.69 -10.10
CA THR A 180 -6.42 14.07 -9.57
C THR A 180 -7.66 14.30 -8.73
N GLY A 181 -8.78 13.67 -9.10
CA GLY A 181 -10.08 13.92 -8.49
C GLY A 181 -10.61 15.34 -8.71
N GLU A 182 -10.12 16.04 -9.73
CA GLU A 182 -10.45 17.44 -10.00
C GLU A 182 -11.96 17.64 -10.28
N GLY A 183 -12.60 16.61 -10.83
CA GLY A 183 -13.93 16.69 -11.43
C GLY A 183 -13.88 17.37 -12.80
N TYR A 184 -15.04 17.45 -13.44
CA TYR A 184 -15.20 18.12 -14.73
C TYR A 184 -16.57 18.80 -14.79
N THR A 185 -16.57 20.12 -14.98
CA THR A 185 -17.78 20.94 -15.09
C THR A 185 -17.68 21.83 -16.32
N HIS A 186 -18.69 21.76 -17.19
CA HIS A 186 -18.78 22.55 -18.39
C HIS A 186 -20.23 23.01 -18.61
N ASP A 187 -20.41 24.22 -19.13
CA ASP A 187 -21.72 24.85 -19.38
C ASP A 187 -22.71 24.75 -18.20
N GLY A 188 -22.19 24.98 -16.98
CA GLY A 188 -22.98 24.91 -15.75
C GLY A 188 -23.42 23.51 -15.32
N ARG A 189 -23.04 22.44 -16.05
CA ARG A 189 -23.28 21.04 -15.70
C ARG A 189 -22.01 20.36 -15.22
N THR A 190 -22.10 19.67 -14.08
CA THR A 190 -21.04 18.79 -13.59
C THR A 190 -21.22 17.41 -14.22
N TRP A 191 -20.26 17.01 -15.05
CA TRP A 191 -20.24 15.71 -15.72
C TRP A 191 -19.49 14.68 -14.89
N ILE A 192 -18.43 15.12 -14.22
CA ILE A 192 -17.64 14.29 -13.29
C ILE A 192 -17.57 15.03 -11.97
N ALA A 193 -18.06 14.40 -10.90
CA ALA A 193 -18.01 14.99 -9.57
C ALA A 193 -16.55 15.04 -9.07
N PRO A 194 -16.10 16.16 -8.46
CA PRO A 194 -14.79 16.20 -7.83
C PRO A 194 -14.72 15.21 -6.67
N PHE A 195 -13.58 14.54 -6.50
CA PHE A 195 -13.36 13.63 -5.39
C PHE A 195 -13.31 14.40 -4.07
N ARG A 196 -14.23 14.07 -3.16
CA ARG A 196 -14.33 14.67 -1.82
C ARG A 196 -14.45 13.64 -0.70
N ASP A 197 -14.58 12.36 -1.03
CA ASP A 197 -14.85 11.29 -0.05
C ASP A 197 -13.55 10.80 0.61
N ARG A 198 -13.02 11.59 1.55
CA ARG A 198 -11.75 11.32 2.26
C ARG A 198 -11.92 10.49 3.55
N GLY A 199 -13.06 9.81 3.71
CA GLY A 199 -13.44 9.11 4.96
C GLY A 199 -13.82 7.65 4.78
N VAL A 200 -13.58 7.07 3.61
CA VAL A 200 -13.90 5.67 3.35
C VAL A 200 -13.04 4.77 4.24
N PRO A 201 -13.62 3.78 4.96
CA PRO A 201 -12.85 2.90 5.85
C PRO A 201 -11.67 2.22 5.15
N GLY A 202 -10.47 2.41 5.70
CA GLY A 202 -9.25 1.85 5.11
C GLY A 202 -8.83 2.48 3.78
N GLY A 203 -9.45 3.58 3.36
CA GLY A 203 -9.00 4.44 2.27
C GLY A 203 -8.03 5.53 2.74
N GLY A 204 -7.59 6.36 1.80
CA GLY A 204 -6.76 7.53 2.04
C GLY A 204 -7.23 8.75 1.26
N ASP A 205 -6.31 9.68 1.04
CA ASP A 205 -6.58 11.00 0.46
C ASP A 205 -5.67 11.34 -0.74
N VAL A 206 -4.83 10.39 -1.18
CA VAL A 206 -3.95 10.57 -2.34
C VAL A 206 -4.75 10.37 -3.63
N GLY A 207 -4.67 11.33 -4.53
CA GLY A 207 -5.34 11.31 -5.84
C GLY A 207 -6.87 11.36 -5.76
N GLY A 208 -7.53 11.05 -6.88
CA GLY A 208 -8.99 11.12 -7.02
C GLY A 208 -9.75 9.85 -6.70
N ALA A 209 -9.04 8.76 -6.39
CA ALA A 209 -9.62 7.49 -5.95
C ALA A 209 -9.47 7.23 -4.44
N GLY A 210 -8.83 8.16 -3.69
CA GLY A 210 -8.60 8.01 -2.26
C GLY A 210 -7.53 6.98 -1.91
N PHE A 211 -6.45 6.92 -2.68
CA PHE A 211 -5.32 6.03 -2.37
C PHE A 211 -4.73 6.34 -1.00
N ARG A 212 -4.27 5.30 -0.31
CA ARG A 212 -3.56 5.39 0.96
C ARG A 212 -2.18 6.01 0.75
N ALA A 213 -1.73 6.78 1.73
CA ALA A 213 -0.33 7.16 1.83
C ALA A 213 0.54 5.89 1.96
N ARG A 214 1.76 5.93 1.39
CA ARG A 214 2.77 4.85 1.50
C ARG A 214 2.34 3.46 0.98
N ALA A 215 1.24 3.36 0.22
CA ALA A 215 0.86 2.17 -0.53
C ALA A 215 1.52 2.16 -1.92
N LEU A 216 1.84 0.98 -2.44
CA LEU A 216 1.98 0.83 -3.89
C LEU A 216 0.60 1.03 -4.51
N ARG A 217 0.48 1.97 -5.46
CA ARG A 217 -0.79 2.32 -6.11
C ARG A 217 -0.81 1.72 -7.50
N VAL A 218 -1.75 0.82 -7.74
CA VAL A 218 -1.94 0.17 -9.04
C VAL A 218 -3.32 0.57 -9.56
N VAL A 219 -3.36 1.05 -10.80
CA VAL A 219 -4.60 1.24 -11.55
C VAL A 219 -4.63 0.15 -12.61
N VAL A 220 -5.63 -0.71 -12.55
CA VAL A 220 -5.91 -1.66 -13.62
C VAL A 220 -6.95 -1.04 -14.53
N HIS A 221 -6.57 -0.75 -15.77
CA HIS A 221 -7.44 -0.13 -16.77
C HIS A 221 -7.84 -1.18 -17.80
N VAL A 222 -9.14 -1.46 -17.89
CA VAL A 222 -9.73 -2.53 -18.70
C VAL A 222 -10.60 -1.90 -19.78
N THR A 223 -10.31 -2.18 -21.06
CA THR A 223 -11.06 -1.64 -22.22
C THR A 223 -10.79 -2.46 -23.50
N ASP A 224 -11.69 -2.35 -24.47
CA ASP A 224 -11.61 -2.88 -25.83
C ASP A 224 -11.41 -1.76 -26.87
N ALA A 225 -11.35 -0.51 -26.39
CA ALA A 225 -11.40 0.70 -27.18
C ALA A 225 -10.23 1.65 -26.87
N THR A 226 -9.81 2.39 -27.90
CA THR A 226 -8.84 3.48 -27.73
C THR A 226 -9.46 4.64 -26.95
N SER A 227 -8.65 5.50 -26.35
CA SER A 227 -9.17 6.74 -25.74
C SER A 227 -9.31 7.86 -26.76
N HIS A 228 -10.35 8.68 -26.61
CA HIS A 228 -10.47 9.95 -27.32
C HIS A 228 -9.33 10.92 -27.00
N ALA A 229 -8.95 11.71 -28.01
CA ALA A 229 -8.05 12.84 -27.87
C ALA A 229 -8.83 14.13 -27.53
N PRO A 230 -8.24 15.07 -26.75
CA PRO A 230 -8.96 16.29 -26.35
C PRO A 230 -9.52 17.12 -27.51
N GLY A 231 -8.83 17.13 -28.65
CA GLY A 231 -9.27 17.87 -29.84
C GLY A 231 -10.57 17.34 -30.45
N GLU A 232 -10.94 16.08 -30.18
CA GLU A 232 -12.19 15.49 -30.64
C GLU A 232 -13.37 16.01 -29.80
N TYR A 233 -13.17 16.13 -28.49
CA TYR A 233 -14.16 16.67 -27.57
C TYR A 233 -14.30 18.19 -27.56
N GLU A 234 -13.28 18.94 -28.03
CA GLU A 234 -13.12 20.38 -27.76
C GLU A 234 -14.36 21.24 -28.02
N ALA A 235 -15.18 20.90 -29.01
CA ALA A 235 -16.39 21.65 -29.33
C ALA A 235 -17.52 21.49 -28.28
N SER A 236 -17.64 20.31 -27.66
CA SER A 236 -18.73 19.97 -26.73
C SER A 236 -18.26 19.92 -25.27
N PHE A 237 -17.01 19.49 -25.07
CA PHE A 237 -16.37 19.29 -23.78
C PHE A 237 -14.92 19.79 -23.85
N PRO A 238 -14.70 21.12 -23.87
CA PRO A 238 -13.37 21.69 -23.93
C PRO A 238 -12.54 21.34 -22.70
N GLY A 239 -11.24 21.19 -22.90
CA GLY A 239 -10.31 20.94 -21.79
C GLY A 239 -10.40 19.56 -21.17
N THR A 240 -10.93 18.56 -21.88
CA THR A 240 -10.70 17.14 -21.54
C THR A 240 -9.22 16.77 -21.64
N ARG A 241 -8.82 15.65 -21.03
CA ARG A 241 -7.41 15.29 -20.88
C ARG A 241 -6.99 14.21 -21.87
N SER A 242 -5.78 14.38 -22.38
CA SER A 242 -5.09 13.36 -23.17
C SER A 242 -4.54 12.24 -22.30
N LEU A 243 -4.34 11.08 -22.91
CA LEU A 243 -3.68 9.93 -22.28
C LEU A 243 -2.30 10.28 -21.70
N ALA A 244 -1.55 11.14 -22.40
CA ALA A 244 -0.25 11.62 -21.94
C ALA A 244 -0.34 12.47 -20.66
N GLN A 245 -1.36 13.33 -20.54
CA GLN A 245 -1.60 14.12 -19.32
C GLN A 245 -2.06 13.23 -18.18
N ALA A 246 -2.96 12.27 -18.44
CA ALA A 246 -3.42 11.30 -17.46
C ALA A 246 -2.25 10.49 -16.87
N ALA A 247 -1.36 9.95 -17.71
CA ALA A 247 -0.21 9.22 -17.19
C ALA A 247 0.83 10.10 -16.47
N GLU A 248 0.99 11.39 -16.81
CA GLU A 248 1.81 12.29 -15.97
C GLU A 248 1.17 12.53 -14.60
N ALA A 249 -0.15 12.69 -14.53
CA ALA A 249 -0.87 12.84 -13.26
C ALA A 249 -0.77 11.58 -12.41
N LEU A 250 -0.89 10.39 -13.02
CA LEU A 250 -0.72 9.11 -12.32
C LEU A 250 0.71 8.93 -11.80
N ARG A 251 1.72 9.29 -12.59
CA ARG A 251 3.12 9.32 -12.13
C ARG A 251 3.33 10.27 -10.96
N ALA A 252 2.65 11.42 -10.96
CA ALA A 252 2.78 12.41 -9.88
C ALA A 252 2.28 11.93 -8.51
N ILE A 253 1.45 10.88 -8.49
CA ILE A 253 1.02 10.18 -7.27
C ILE A 253 1.69 8.81 -7.09
N ASP A 254 2.73 8.53 -7.87
CA ASP A 254 3.45 7.25 -7.93
C ASP A 254 2.56 6.04 -8.25
N ALA A 255 1.50 6.23 -9.03
CA ALA A 255 0.65 5.14 -9.50
C ALA A 255 1.25 4.41 -10.72
N ARG A 256 1.05 3.11 -10.79
CA ARG A 256 1.39 2.21 -11.91
C ARG A 256 0.12 1.81 -12.65
N VAL A 257 0.13 1.85 -13.98
CA VAL A 257 -1.03 1.44 -14.80
C VAL A 257 -0.76 0.09 -15.44
N ILE A 258 -1.58 -0.89 -15.09
CA ILE A 258 -1.67 -2.17 -15.77
C ILE A 258 -2.82 -2.10 -16.76
N GLY A 259 -2.57 -2.47 -18.02
CA GLY A 259 -3.60 -2.54 -19.04
C GLY A 259 -4.19 -3.94 -19.17
N ILE A 260 -5.50 -4.03 -19.37
CA ILE A 260 -6.16 -5.25 -19.84
C ILE A 260 -6.90 -4.90 -21.12
N ALA A 261 -6.42 -5.46 -22.23
CA ALA A 261 -6.95 -5.25 -23.56
C ALA A 261 -7.94 -6.38 -23.91
N SER A 262 -9.22 -6.05 -24.03
CA SER A 262 -10.18 -6.95 -24.68
C SER A 262 -10.15 -6.69 -26.18
N GLY A 263 -9.30 -7.40 -26.90
CA GLY A 263 -9.08 -7.16 -28.33
C GLY A 263 -7.91 -6.18 -28.64
N PRO A 264 -7.60 -5.99 -29.94
CA PRO A 264 -6.30 -5.45 -30.33
C PRO A 264 -6.22 -3.92 -30.36
N ALA A 265 -7.35 -3.21 -30.45
CA ALA A 265 -7.39 -1.75 -30.65
C ALA A 265 -6.68 -0.96 -29.52
N PRO A 266 -6.97 -1.18 -28.23
CA PRO A 266 -6.42 -0.35 -27.14
C PRO A 266 -4.96 -0.68 -26.82
N ARG A 267 -4.45 -1.82 -27.30
CA ARG A 267 -3.21 -2.41 -26.80
C ARG A 267 -2.03 -1.45 -26.86
N SER A 268 -1.84 -0.76 -27.99
CA SER A 268 -0.68 0.15 -28.14
C SER A 268 -0.73 1.36 -27.19
N GLU A 269 -1.93 1.87 -26.88
CA GLU A 269 -2.13 2.97 -25.94
C GLU A 269 -1.90 2.52 -24.49
N LEU A 270 -2.39 1.32 -24.16
CA LEU A 270 -2.14 0.67 -22.87
C LEU A 270 -0.64 0.39 -22.67
N GLU A 271 0.09 -0.03 -23.70
CA GLU A 271 1.54 -0.25 -23.62
C GLU A 271 2.28 1.07 -23.34
N ALA A 272 1.86 2.17 -23.97
CA ALA A 272 2.40 3.49 -23.69
C ALA A 272 2.11 3.95 -22.25
N LEU A 273 0.91 3.70 -21.72
CA LEU A 273 0.56 3.99 -20.32
C LEU A 273 1.44 3.18 -19.34
N ALA A 274 1.57 1.88 -19.58
CA ALA A 274 2.37 0.98 -18.75
C ALA A 274 3.83 1.41 -18.72
N LEU A 275 4.43 1.72 -19.88
CA LEU A 275 5.80 2.23 -19.99
C LEU A 275 5.99 3.55 -19.23
N ARG A 276 5.09 4.52 -19.44
CA ARG A 276 5.21 5.86 -18.83
C ARG A 276 5.03 5.82 -17.31
N THR A 277 4.14 4.97 -16.82
CA THR A 277 3.92 4.83 -15.38
C THR A 277 4.92 3.88 -14.73
N GLY A 278 5.66 3.08 -15.49
CA GLY A 278 6.66 2.14 -14.99
C GLY A 278 6.10 0.78 -14.58
N ALA A 279 4.94 0.39 -15.11
CA ALA A 279 4.35 -0.94 -14.96
C ALA A 279 4.95 -1.89 -16.00
N VAL A 280 6.22 -2.26 -15.80
CA VAL A 280 6.99 -3.07 -16.75
C VAL A 280 7.76 -4.16 -16.02
N VAL A 281 7.96 -5.29 -16.69
CA VAL A 281 8.82 -6.37 -16.20
C VAL A 281 9.92 -6.72 -17.20
N PRO A 282 11.04 -7.31 -16.76
CA PRO A 282 12.03 -7.87 -17.67
C PRO A 282 11.43 -9.00 -18.53
N PRO A 283 11.82 -9.12 -19.81
CA PRO A 283 11.38 -10.23 -20.64
C PRO A 283 11.97 -11.57 -20.18
N VAL A 284 11.18 -12.64 -20.32
CA VAL A 284 11.64 -14.03 -20.14
C VAL A 284 11.87 -14.63 -21.52
N ASP A 285 13.09 -15.10 -21.77
CA ASP A 285 13.53 -15.63 -23.06
C ASP A 285 13.22 -14.69 -24.26
N GLY A 286 13.28 -13.37 -24.01
CA GLY A 286 13.01 -12.34 -25.02
C GLY A 286 11.53 -12.11 -25.33
N SER A 287 10.61 -12.64 -24.52
CA SER A 287 9.17 -12.55 -24.71
C SER A 287 8.43 -12.07 -23.45
N CYS A 288 7.21 -11.60 -23.66
CA CYS A 288 6.28 -11.16 -22.62
C CYS A 288 5.11 -12.13 -22.55
N SER A 289 4.85 -12.74 -21.40
CA SER A 289 3.74 -13.68 -21.20
C SER A 289 2.41 -12.96 -21.00
N THR A 290 2.10 -11.99 -21.87
CA THR A 290 0.96 -11.07 -21.70
C THR A 290 -0.12 -11.23 -22.79
N GLY A 291 -0.01 -12.25 -23.63
CA GLY A 291 -1.10 -12.65 -24.52
C GLY A 291 -2.19 -13.43 -23.78
N ILE A 292 -3.27 -13.75 -24.49
CA ILE A 292 -4.37 -14.60 -23.98
C ILE A 292 -3.78 -15.90 -23.43
N GLU A 293 -4.14 -16.26 -22.20
CA GLU A 293 -3.63 -17.44 -21.47
C GLU A 293 -2.08 -17.47 -21.36
N GLY A 294 -1.44 -16.31 -21.29
CA GLY A 294 0.01 -16.18 -21.16
C GLY A 294 0.78 -16.39 -22.46
N ALA A 295 0.10 -16.36 -23.61
CA ALA A 295 0.75 -16.49 -24.92
C ALA A 295 1.85 -15.42 -25.11
N PRO A 296 2.99 -15.76 -25.74
CA PRO A 296 4.11 -14.84 -25.85
C PRO A 296 3.79 -13.65 -26.77
N ARG A 297 4.11 -12.46 -26.28
CA ARG A 297 4.11 -11.18 -27.00
C ARG A 297 5.54 -10.66 -27.14
N GLY A 298 5.75 -9.81 -28.15
CA GLY A 298 7.02 -9.13 -28.36
C GLY A 298 7.30 -8.11 -27.26
N THR A 299 8.57 -7.80 -27.07
CA THR A 299 8.97 -6.70 -26.18
C THR A 299 8.69 -5.35 -26.82
N VAL A 300 8.46 -4.34 -25.98
CA VAL A 300 8.37 -2.93 -26.37
C VAL A 300 9.54 -2.22 -25.71
N GLU A 301 10.39 -1.57 -26.51
CA GLU A 301 11.61 -0.91 -26.02
C GLU A 301 12.55 -1.83 -25.20
N GLY A 302 12.53 -3.14 -25.47
CA GLY A 302 13.34 -4.14 -24.77
C GLY A 302 12.81 -4.56 -23.39
N THR A 303 11.62 -4.11 -23.01
CA THR A 303 10.92 -4.52 -21.77
C THR A 303 9.55 -5.12 -22.09
N CYS A 304 8.91 -5.69 -21.07
CA CYS A 304 7.54 -6.18 -21.14
C CYS A 304 6.60 -5.23 -20.40
N PRO A 305 5.88 -4.36 -21.12
CA PRO A 305 4.79 -3.61 -20.49
C PRO A 305 3.73 -4.59 -19.97
N LEU A 306 3.25 -4.32 -18.76
CA LEU A 306 2.18 -5.10 -18.12
C LEU A 306 0.82 -4.76 -18.75
N VAL A 307 0.64 -5.26 -19.97
CA VAL A 307 -0.57 -5.12 -20.79
C VAL A 307 -1.00 -6.48 -21.28
N PHE A 308 -2.08 -6.98 -20.71
CA PHE A 308 -2.54 -8.35 -20.90
C PHE A 308 -3.72 -8.40 -21.85
N ASP A 309 -3.74 -9.39 -22.73
CA ASP A 309 -4.91 -9.66 -23.57
C ASP A 309 -5.88 -10.61 -22.87
N VAL A 310 -7.17 -10.32 -22.97
CA VAL A 310 -8.25 -11.22 -22.53
C VAL A 310 -9.14 -11.59 -23.72
N ALA A 311 -9.87 -12.69 -23.57
CA ALA A 311 -10.90 -13.04 -24.54
C ALA A 311 -12.05 -12.03 -24.49
N PRO A 312 -12.74 -11.75 -25.63
CA PRO A 312 -13.87 -10.82 -25.70
C PRO A 312 -15.14 -11.22 -24.93
N ASP A 313 -15.08 -12.33 -24.18
CA ASP A 313 -16.16 -12.78 -23.29
C ASP A 313 -15.73 -12.74 -21.81
N GLY A 314 -14.59 -12.11 -21.51
CA GLY A 314 -14.00 -12.06 -20.18
C GLY A 314 -13.29 -13.33 -19.72
N THR A 315 -13.28 -14.40 -20.53
CA THR A 315 -12.60 -15.64 -20.14
C THR A 315 -11.11 -15.38 -19.89
N GLY A 316 -10.64 -15.77 -18.70
CA GLY A 316 -9.25 -15.61 -18.27
C GLY A 316 -8.95 -14.31 -17.51
N LEU A 317 -9.87 -13.34 -17.47
CA LEU A 317 -9.66 -12.03 -16.83
C LEU A 317 -9.17 -12.12 -15.38
N SER A 318 -9.76 -13.02 -14.59
CA SER A 318 -9.43 -13.21 -13.17
C SER A 318 -8.00 -13.71 -12.96
N THR A 319 -7.59 -14.69 -13.76
CA THR A 319 -6.21 -15.20 -13.76
C THR A 319 -5.25 -14.11 -14.22
N THR A 320 -5.60 -13.42 -15.30
CA THR A 320 -4.83 -12.28 -15.83
C THR A 320 -4.62 -11.18 -14.79
N LEU A 321 -5.64 -10.84 -13.99
CA LEU A 321 -5.51 -9.84 -12.91
C LEU A 321 -4.50 -10.26 -11.84
N VAL A 322 -4.55 -11.53 -11.43
CA VAL A 322 -3.61 -12.09 -10.45
C VAL A 322 -2.20 -12.08 -11.01
N ASP A 323 -2.00 -12.56 -12.24
CA ASP A 323 -0.70 -12.61 -12.89
C ASP A 323 -0.14 -11.20 -13.08
N ALA A 324 -0.96 -10.26 -13.54
CA ALA A 324 -0.53 -8.89 -13.80
C ALA A 324 -0.04 -8.17 -12.53
N ILE A 325 -0.79 -8.27 -11.44
CA ILE A 325 -0.39 -7.65 -10.17
C ILE A 325 0.76 -8.44 -9.55
N GLY A 326 0.75 -9.77 -9.67
CA GLY A 326 1.79 -10.65 -9.19
C GLY A 326 3.15 -10.34 -9.82
N ASP A 327 3.20 -10.27 -11.14
CA ASP A 327 4.39 -9.92 -11.92
C ASP A 327 4.93 -8.55 -11.52
N LEU A 328 4.06 -7.56 -11.31
CA LEU A 328 4.48 -6.25 -10.80
C LEU A 328 5.13 -6.38 -9.43
N LEU A 329 4.49 -7.10 -8.50
CA LEU A 329 5.00 -7.31 -7.14
C LEU A 329 6.35 -8.04 -7.12
N ASP A 330 6.57 -9.00 -8.02
CA ASP A 330 7.82 -9.77 -8.13
C ASP A 330 9.00 -8.92 -8.62
N THR A 331 8.74 -7.75 -9.21
CA THR A 331 9.78 -6.81 -9.64
C THR A 331 10.09 -5.70 -8.64
N VAL A 332 9.34 -5.62 -7.53
CA VAL A 332 9.52 -4.54 -6.56
C VAL A 332 10.89 -4.67 -5.89
N GLN A 333 11.75 -3.71 -6.18
CA GLN A 333 13.07 -3.55 -5.58
C GLN A 333 13.17 -2.18 -4.93
N TRP A 334 13.96 -2.08 -3.87
CA TRP A 334 14.07 -0.87 -3.08
C TRP A 334 15.47 -0.27 -3.23
N ASN A 335 15.53 1.00 -3.59
CA ASN A 335 16.80 1.73 -3.59
C ASN A 335 17.28 1.93 -2.15
N GLU A 336 16.37 2.25 -1.24
CA GLU A 336 16.62 2.40 0.19
C GLU A 336 15.55 1.70 1.02
N VAL A 337 15.97 1.04 2.11
CA VAL A 337 15.09 0.55 3.16
C VAL A 337 15.55 1.10 4.51
N TRP A 338 14.66 1.77 5.26
CA TRP A 338 14.99 2.41 6.54
C TRP A 338 13.85 2.33 7.55
N GLY A 339 14.16 2.63 8.81
CA GLY A 339 13.18 2.68 9.89
C GLY A 339 12.79 4.10 10.29
N GLU A 340 11.51 4.30 10.59
CA GLU A 340 10.96 5.51 11.21
C GLU A 340 10.19 5.13 12.47
N ALA A 341 10.13 6.05 13.43
CA ALA A 341 9.28 5.88 14.60
C ALA A 341 8.54 7.16 14.95
N ASP A 342 7.32 6.98 15.45
CA ASP A 342 6.48 8.03 16.01
C ASP A 342 6.20 7.67 17.47
N ASP A 343 6.78 8.44 18.38
CA ASP A 343 6.61 8.35 19.82
C ASP A 343 5.93 9.60 20.41
N GLU A 344 5.17 10.32 19.59
CA GLU A 344 4.43 11.54 19.96
C GLU A 344 5.34 12.64 20.56
N GLY A 345 6.63 12.63 20.22
CA GLY A 345 7.62 13.59 20.71
C GLY A 345 8.13 13.31 22.12
N LEU A 346 7.82 12.14 22.70
CA LEU A 346 8.33 11.74 24.03
C LEU A 346 9.82 11.34 23.98
N GLY A 347 10.35 11.03 22.80
CA GLY A 347 11.76 10.70 22.59
C GLY A 347 12.15 9.37 23.24
N PHE A 348 11.24 8.40 23.25
CA PHE A 348 11.56 7.03 23.66
C PHE A 348 12.48 6.35 22.64
N VAL A 349 12.29 6.60 21.35
CA VAL A 349 13.10 6.00 20.29
C VAL A 349 14.35 6.83 20.06
N ARG A 350 15.52 6.18 20.16
CA ARG A 350 16.84 6.81 19.96
C ARG A 350 17.40 6.54 18.59
N ALA A 351 17.17 5.34 18.06
CA ALA A 351 17.58 4.95 16.73
C ALA A 351 16.75 3.75 16.25
N VAL A 352 16.62 3.63 14.93
CA VAL A 352 16.22 2.37 14.26
C VAL A 352 17.40 1.94 13.40
N ALA A 353 18.34 1.22 14.01
CA ALA A 353 19.63 0.93 13.40
C ALA A 353 19.55 -0.27 12.45
N ALA A 354 20.14 -0.16 11.26
CA ALA A 354 20.31 -1.24 10.30
C ALA A 354 21.42 -2.19 10.74
N ILE A 355 21.10 -3.45 11.03
CA ILE A 355 22.05 -4.39 11.63
C ILE A 355 22.56 -5.43 10.64
N GLU A 356 21.68 -6.17 9.98
CA GLU A 356 22.08 -7.18 9.02
C GLU A 356 21.00 -7.37 7.96
N ALA A 357 21.41 -7.88 6.81
CA ALA A 357 20.50 -8.33 5.79
C ALA A 357 20.91 -9.73 5.35
N ARG A 358 19.91 -10.58 5.10
CA ARG A 358 20.06 -11.93 4.59
C ARG A 358 19.34 -12.01 3.26
N VAL A 359 20.06 -12.39 2.20
CA VAL A 359 19.50 -12.59 0.87
C VAL A 359 19.43 -14.09 0.62
N GLU A 360 18.26 -14.57 0.20
CA GLU A 360 18.11 -15.96 -0.19
C GLU A 360 19.04 -16.31 -1.38
N GLY A 361 19.48 -17.55 -1.46
CA GLY A 361 20.37 -18.01 -2.54
C GLY A 361 21.82 -17.50 -2.47
N GLY A 362 22.21 -16.77 -1.42
CA GLY A 362 23.61 -16.38 -1.18
C GLY A 362 24.11 -15.22 -2.05
N ALA A 363 23.20 -14.44 -2.65
CA ALA A 363 23.56 -13.21 -3.34
C ALA A 363 24.18 -12.18 -2.38
N ALA A 364 24.87 -11.18 -2.94
CA ALA A 364 25.50 -10.13 -2.13
C ALA A 364 24.45 -9.35 -1.32
N PRO A 365 24.64 -9.18 0.00
CA PRO A 365 23.71 -8.44 0.83
C PRO A 365 23.73 -6.94 0.47
N PRO A 366 22.61 -6.22 0.72
CA PRO A 366 22.56 -4.78 0.55
C PRO A 366 23.59 -4.06 1.44
N THR A 367 23.99 -2.86 1.01
CA THR A 367 24.96 -2.05 1.76
C THR A 367 24.26 -1.36 2.92
N ARG A 368 24.93 -1.27 4.07
CA ARG A 368 24.44 -0.48 5.21
C ARG A 368 25.07 0.90 5.19
N GLU A 369 24.24 1.92 5.35
CA GLU A 369 24.62 3.32 5.26
C GLU A 369 24.01 4.13 6.41
N ASP A 370 24.68 5.21 6.79
CA ASP A 370 24.26 6.22 7.76
C ASP A 370 23.68 7.40 6.96
N ARG A 371 22.35 7.51 6.91
CA ARG A 371 21.66 8.53 6.11
C ARG A 371 20.61 9.33 6.91
N ARG A 372 20.24 8.93 8.13
CA ARG A 372 19.02 9.41 8.83
C ARG A 372 19.21 9.58 10.35
N PRO A 373 19.82 10.69 10.80
CA PRO A 373 20.46 11.74 10.02
C PRO A 373 21.91 11.40 9.67
N SER A 374 22.36 11.77 8.47
CA SER A 374 23.69 11.43 8.01
C SER A 374 24.82 11.94 8.94
N GLY A 375 25.74 11.05 9.24
CA GLY A 375 26.96 11.34 9.99
C GLY A 375 26.81 11.29 11.51
N ASP A 376 25.72 10.69 12.02
CA ASP A 376 25.56 10.43 13.45
C ASP A 376 26.31 9.15 13.91
N GLY A 377 26.88 8.40 12.96
CA GLY A 377 27.65 7.19 13.19
C GLY A 377 26.79 5.93 13.33
N VAL A 378 25.48 6.03 13.14
CA VAL A 378 24.53 4.91 13.17
C VAL A 378 24.15 4.56 11.73
N ALA A 379 24.53 3.35 11.30
CA ALA A 379 23.95 2.83 10.07
C ALA A 379 22.46 2.56 10.30
N ASP A 380 21.60 3.18 9.50
CA ASP A 380 20.14 3.21 9.66
C ASP A 380 19.39 2.89 8.36
N THR A 381 20.12 2.73 7.26
CA THR A 381 19.56 2.55 5.93
C THR A 381 20.26 1.39 5.23
N PHE A 382 19.49 0.50 4.60
CA PHE A 382 19.98 -0.46 3.63
C PHE A 382 19.81 0.09 2.22
N ALA A 383 20.88 0.06 1.42
CA ALA A 383 20.85 0.48 0.01
C ALA A 383 20.88 -0.71 -0.95
N GLY A 384 20.01 -0.68 -1.96
CA GLY A 384 19.91 -1.69 -3.02
C GLY A 384 19.32 -3.02 -2.54
N VAL A 385 18.15 -2.98 -1.89
CA VAL A 385 17.47 -4.16 -1.36
C VAL A 385 16.63 -4.82 -2.44
N ARG A 386 16.86 -6.11 -2.66
CA ARG A 386 16.19 -6.91 -3.71
C ARG A 386 15.01 -7.70 -3.14
N PRO A 387 14.05 -8.13 -3.99
CA PRO A 387 13.05 -9.13 -3.62
C PRO A 387 13.66 -10.33 -2.88
N GLY A 388 12.96 -10.87 -1.88
CA GLY A 388 13.43 -12.02 -1.08
C GLY A 388 14.56 -11.70 -0.10
N THR A 389 14.85 -10.43 0.17
CA THR A 389 15.79 -10.03 1.23
C THR A 389 15.08 -9.91 2.57
N SER A 390 15.58 -10.57 3.61
CA SER A 390 15.21 -10.28 5.01
C SER A 390 16.19 -9.27 5.59
N VAL A 391 15.69 -8.15 6.08
CA VAL A 391 16.47 -7.10 6.75
C VAL A 391 16.17 -7.10 8.24
N ARG A 392 17.21 -6.88 9.05
CA ARG A 392 17.09 -6.77 10.50
C ARG A 392 17.50 -5.39 10.97
N PHE A 393 16.56 -4.74 11.62
CA PHE A 393 16.77 -3.51 12.35
C PHE A 393 16.90 -3.78 13.85
N GLU A 394 17.50 -2.85 14.58
CA GLU A 394 17.47 -2.80 16.04
C GLU A 394 16.86 -1.47 16.48
N LEU A 395 15.71 -1.57 17.14
CA LEU A 395 15.06 -0.43 17.77
C LEU A 395 15.77 -0.15 19.11
N VAL A 396 16.43 1.00 19.20
CA VAL A 396 17.11 1.44 20.42
C VAL A 396 16.17 2.38 21.17
N LEU A 397 15.80 1.99 22.38
CA LEU A 397 14.81 2.68 23.20
C LEU A 397 15.41 3.16 24.52
N ARG A 398 15.06 4.38 24.95
CA ARG A 398 15.44 4.90 26.27
C ARG A 398 14.48 5.96 26.78
N ASN A 399 14.02 5.81 28.02
CA ASN A 399 13.21 6.81 28.69
C ASN A 399 14.08 7.81 29.47
N THR A 400 14.18 9.04 28.96
CA THR A 400 14.80 10.18 29.67
C THR A 400 13.81 11.32 29.94
N THR A 401 12.55 11.15 29.56
CA THR A 401 11.55 12.23 29.50
C THR A 401 10.43 12.00 30.51
N VAL A 402 9.91 10.77 30.59
CA VAL A 402 8.72 10.45 31.38
C VAL A 402 9.13 9.90 32.74
N ALA A 403 9.04 10.73 33.78
CA ALA A 403 9.25 10.33 35.16
C ALA A 403 8.20 9.31 35.64
N PRO A 404 8.52 8.46 36.64
CA PRO A 404 7.56 7.50 37.17
C PRO A 404 6.43 8.20 37.93
N ALA A 405 5.20 7.70 37.79
CA ALA A 405 4.04 8.07 38.59
C ALA A 405 3.80 7.05 39.72
N ASP A 406 2.80 7.24 40.58
CA ASP A 406 2.35 6.24 41.57
C ASP A 406 1.60 5.07 40.93
N TYR A 407 1.29 5.15 39.64
CA TYR A 407 0.77 4.09 38.79
C TYR A 407 1.68 3.80 37.58
N GLU A 408 1.45 2.65 36.94
CA GLU A 408 2.11 2.29 35.68
C GLU A 408 1.59 3.16 34.54
N GLN A 409 2.49 3.78 33.79
CA GLN A 409 2.14 4.58 32.62
C GLN A 409 2.42 3.77 31.35
N VAL A 410 1.48 3.76 30.42
CA VAL A 410 1.54 2.98 29.18
C VAL A 410 1.47 3.93 28.00
N PHE A 411 2.43 3.81 27.09
CA PHE A 411 2.53 4.61 25.87
C PHE A 411 2.54 3.71 24.64
N ARG A 412 2.06 4.26 23.52
CA ARG A 412 2.06 3.60 22.22
C ARG A 412 3.08 4.30 21.34
N VAL A 413 4.00 3.53 20.77
CA VAL A 413 4.97 3.98 19.77
C VAL A 413 4.69 3.22 18.48
N SER A 414 4.59 3.92 17.36
CA SER A 414 4.54 3.28 16.04
C SER A 414 5.94 3.24 15.45
N VAL A 415 6.36 2.08 14.96
CA VAL A 415 7.63 1.91 14.25
C VAL A 415 7.32 1.35 12.87
N ARG A 416 7.80 2.01 11.83
CA ARG A 416 7.62 1.62 10.43
C ARG A 416 8.96 1.32 9.79
N ILE A 417 9.03 0.25 9.00
CA ILE A 417 10.12 0.07 8.05
C ILE A 417 9.56 0.37 6.66
N LEU A 418 10.30 1.20 5.94
CA LEU A 418 9.92 1.73 4.64
C LEU A 418 10.92 1.31 3.58
N GLY A 419 10.44 1.10 2.37
CA GLY A 419 11.24 0.89 1.16
C GLY A 419 10.86 1.95 0.15
N ASP A 420 11.79 2.82 -0.21
CA ASP A 420 11.56 4.00 -1.08
C ASP A 420 10.32 4.83 -0.67
N GLY A 421 10.00 4.86 0.63
CA GLY A 421 8.86 5.58 1.21
C GLY A 421 7.54 4.80 1.26
N LEU A 422 7.49 3.59 0.73
CA LEU A 422 6.35 2.67 0.85
C LEU A 422 6.46 1.82 2.12
N ASP A 423 5.33 1.45 2.70
CA ASP A 423 5.30 0.60 3.89
C ASP A 423 5.69 -0.84 3.54
N LEU A 424 6.73 -1.35 4.19
CA LEU A 424 7.05 -2.78 4.25
C LEU A 424 6.36 -3.37 5.46
N VAL A 425 6.49 -2.69 6.60
CA VAL A 425 5.84 -3.11 7.84
C VAL A 425 5.61 -1.96 8.80
N GLU A 426 4.49 -2.01 9.51
CA GLU A 426 4.23 -1.20 10.69
C GLU A 426 4.11 -2.10 11.93
N ARG A 427 4.72 -1.65 13.03
CA ARG A 427 4.69 -2.31 14.34
C ARG A 427 4.27 -1.32 15.41
N THR A 428 3.42 -1.79 16.30
CA THR A 428 3.03 -1.08 17.52
C THR A 428 3.87 -1.58 18.68
N VAL A 429 4.68 -0.71 19.25
CA VAL A 429 5.45 -0.96 20.48
C VAL A 429 4.72 -0.31 21.66
N ARG A 430 4.35 -1.12 22.64
CA ARG A 430 3.86 -0.66 23.93
C ARG A 430 5.05 -0.40 24.85
N VAL A 431 5.23 0.85 25.25
CA VAL A 431 6.22 1.24 26.25
C VAL A 431 5.54 1.31 27.61
N ILE A 432 6.09 0.60 28.59
CA ILE A 432 5.63 0.60 29.98
C ILE A 432 6.64 1.35 30.83
N VAL A 433 6.24 2.49 31.39
CA VAL A 433 7.01 3.17 32.44
C VAL A 433 6.50 2.68 33.79
N PRO A 434 7.31 1.94 34.56
CA PRO A 434 6.87 1.37 35.83
C PRO A 434 6.54 2.46 36.84
N ARG A 435 5.61 2.15 37.74
CA ARG A 435 5.33 3.01 38.90
C ARG A 435 6.60 3.23 39.74
N GLY A 436 6.71 4.42 40.31
CA GLY A 436 7.77 4.76 41.26
C GLY A 436 7.62 3.94 42.54
N ARG A 437 8.72 3.74 43.26
CA ARG A 437 8.62 3.28 44.65
C ARG A 437 7.89 4.37 45.42
N LEU A 438 6.76 4.02 46.04
CA LEU A 438 6.24 4.80 47.16
C LEU A 438 7.35 4.79 48.21
N VAL A 439 7.89 5.97 48.51
CA VAL A 439 8.71 6.10 49.71
C VAL A 439 7.73 5.94 50.84
N ASP A 440 7.78 4.79 51.54
CA ASP A 440 7.03 4.61 52.77
C ASP A 440 7.39 5.81 53.65
N GLY A 441 6.41 6.70 53.84
CA GLY A 441 6.52 7.86 54.71
C GLY A 441 6.81 7.33 56.12
N GLY A 442 8.08 7.27 56.47
CA GLY A 442 8.55 6.85 57.76
C GLY A 442 8.01 7.78 58.83
N VAL A 443 7.23 7.18 59.74
CA VAL A 443 6.96 7.58 61.12
C VAL A 443 6.20 8.89 61.29
N ASP A 444 4.89 8.76 61.48
CA ASP A 444 4.08 9.72 62.22
C ASP A 444 4.57 9.74 63.67
N SER A 445 5.40 10.73 64.01
CA SER A 445 5.78 11.02 65.39
C SER A 445 4.62 11.77 66.06
N GLY A 446 3.65 11.02 66.57
CA GLY A 446 2.54 11.53 67.38
C GLY A 446 2.50 10.85 68.75
N ALA A 447 3.18 11.47 69.72
CA ALA A 447 2.93 11.30 71.15
C ALA A 447 1.99 12.40 71.64
#